data_AF-A0A6J6D7F9-F1
#
_entry.id   AF-A0A6J6D7F9-F1
#
_cell.length_a   1.000
_cell.length_b   1.000
_cell.length_c   1.000
_cell.angle_alpha   90.00
_cell.angle_beta   90.00
_cell.angle_gamma   90.00
#
_symmetry.space_group_name_H-M   'P 1'
#
loop_
_entity.id
_entity.type
_entity.pdbx_description
1 polymer ?
#
loop_
_entity_poly.entity_id
_entity_poly.type
_entity_poly.pdbx_seq_one_letter_code
_entity_poly.pdbx_strand_id
1 'polypeptide(L)'
;MVSDVSMDDLHQFATHLGVPRRAFHGDHYDLPQHIRDLALTHGAQEVSSREIVAILTRTGLRMSPAQRRAYVREEVIDQGPEVLAHIPGQ
;
A
#
# COMPACT_ATOMS: atom_id res chain seq x y z
N MET A 1 -7.53 -1.33 2.03
CA MET A 1 -7.03 -2.70 2.30
C MET A 1 -5.85 -2.63 3.25
N VAL A 2 -5.82 -3.52 4.24
CA VAL A 2 -4.77 -3.63 5.27
C VAL A 2 -4.38 -5.09 5.44
N SER A 3 -3.19 -5.36 5.98
CA SER A 3 -2.80 -6.71 6.44
C SER A 3 -2.78 -6.72 7.95
N ASP A 4 -3.02 -7.88 8.55
CA ASP A 4 -2.83 -8.12 9.98
C ASP A 4 -1.52 -8.84 10.32
N VAL A 5 -0.74 -9.21 9.30
CA VAL A 5 0.53 -9.94 9.43
C VAL A 5 1.72 -9.00 9.34
N SER A 6 1.88 -8.31 8.21
CA SER A 6 3.02 -7.42 7.97
C SER A 6 2.78 -6.47 6.80
N MET A 7 3.63 -5.45 6.67
CA MET A 7 3.62 -4.54 5.52
C MET A 7 4.02 -5.27 4.23
N ASP A 8 4.97 -6.20 4.30
CA ASP A 8 5.43 -6.97 3.15
C ASP A 8 4.34 -7.89 2.59
N ASP A 9 3.56 -8.51 3.47
CA ASP A 9 2.38 -9.30 3.08
C ASP A 9 1.34 -8.42 2.37
N LEU A 10 1.03 -7.24 2.94
CA LEU A 10 0.11 -6.27 2.32
C LEU A 10 0.57 -5.87 0.91
N HIS A 11 1.87 -5.65 0.77
CA HIS A 11 2.56 -5.26 -0.44
C HIS A 11 2.53 -6.34 -1.54
N GLN A 12 2.80 -7.59 -1.16
CA GLN A 12 2.72 -8.73 -2.06
C GLN A 12 1.28 -8.95 -2.54
N PHE A 13 0.31 -8.89 -1.63
CA PHE A 13 -1.09 -9.06 -1.97
C PHE A 13 -1.60 -7.94 -2.90
N ALA A 14 -1.21 -6.69 -2.65
CA ALA A 14 -1.51 -5.58 -3.55
C ALA A 14 -0.91 -5.79 -4.96
N THR A 15 0.32 -6.28 -5.04
CA THR A 15 0.98 -6.59 -6.32
C THR A 15 0.24 -7.69 -7.07
N HIS A 16 -0.19 -8.75 -6.38
CA HIS A 16 -0.99 -9.84 -6.94
C HIS A 16 -2.32 -9.36 -7.52
N LEU A 17 -2.95 -8.36 -6.90
CA LEU A 17 -4.17 -7.71 -7.39
C LEU A 17 -3.93 -6.66 -8.49
N GLY A 18 -2.68 -6.41 -8.88
CA GLY A 18 -2.32 -5.38 -9.86
C GLY A 18 -2.45 -3.95 -9.34
N VAL A 19 -2.47 -3.76 -8.02
CA VAL A 19 -2.57 -2.43 -7.39
C VAL A 19 -1.20 -1.76 -7.40
N PRO A 20 -1.07 -0.56 -7.99
CA PRO A 20 0.21 0.11 -8.08
C PRO A 20 0.67 0.61 -6.69
N ARG A 21 1.99 0.68 -6.48
CA ARG A 21 2.56 1.14 -5.19
C ARG A 21 2.14 2.54 -4.78
N ARG A 22 1.88 3.45 -5.73
CA ARG A 22 1.36 4.79 -5.45
C ARG A 22 0.00 4.82 -4.73
N ALA A 23 -0.78 3.73 -4.76
CA ALA A 23 -2.05 3.64 -4.03
C ALA A 23 -1.86 3.32 -2.54
N PHE A 24 -0.61 3.16 -2.09
CA PHE A 24 -0.25 2.92 -0.71
C PHE A 24 -0.19 4.23 0.08
N HIS A 25 -0.94 4.30 1.18
CA HIS A 25 -1.09 5.49 2.02
C HIS A 25 -0.39 5.34 3.39
N GLY A 26 0.70 4.56 3.43
CA GLY A 26 1.56 4.39 4.61
C GLY A 26 1.19 3.21 5.50
N ASP A 27 -0.09 2.86 5.62
CA ASP A 27 -0.53 1.69 6.42
C ASP A 27 -1.66 0.90 5.75
N HIS A 28 -2.12 1.37 4.59
CA HIS A 28 -3.20 0.76 3.83
C HIS A 28 -3.08 1.08 2.34
N TYR A 29 -3.76 0.29 1.52
CA TYR A 29 -4.03 0.60 0.11
C TYR A 29 -5.46 1.09 -0.09
N ASP A 30 -5.64 2.16 -0.85
CA ASP A 30 -6.95 2.53 -1.35
C ASP A 30 -7.26 1.73 -2.61
N LEU A 31 -8.36 0.96 -2.56
CA LEU A 31 -8.78 0.09 -3.66
C LEU A 31 -9.94 0.73 -4.43
N PRO A 32 -9.84 0.81 -5.77
CA PRO A 32 -11.01 1.02 -6.61
C PRO A 32 -12.04 -0.09 -6.40
N GLN A 33 -13.32 0.23 -6.64
CA GLN A 33 -14.43 -0.70 -6.39
C GLN A 33 -14.27 -2.04 -7.14
N HIS A 34 -13.81 -2.02 -8.40
CA HIS A 34 -13.57 -3.23 -9.19
C HIS A 34 -12.43 -4.12 -8.64
N ILE A 35 -11.42 -3.52 -7.98
CA ILE A 35 -10.34 -4.26 -7.33
C ILE A 35 -10.79 -4.82 -5.99
N ARG A 36 -11.70 -4.13 -5.29
CA ARG A 36 -12.25 -4.62 -4.02
C ARG A 36 -12.93 -5.99 -4.21
N ASP A 37 -13.75 -6.15 -5.24
CA ASP A 37 -14.43 -7.42 -5.50
C ASP A 37 -13.45 -8.54 -5.90
N LEU A 38 -12.40 -8.17 -6.63
CA LEU A 38 -11.28 -9.07 -6.93
C LEU A 38 -10.54 -9.49 -5.65
N ALA A 39 -10.26 -8.55 -4.75
CA ALA A 39 -9.60 -8.82 -3.47
C ALA A 39 -10.40 -9.83 -2.64
N LEU A 40 -11.73 -9.67 -2.55
CA LEU A 40 -12.60 -10.61 -1.86
C LEU A 40 -12.53 -12.02 -2.48
N THR A 41 -12.49 -12.10 -3.82
CA THR A 41 -12.35 -13.36 -4.55
C THR A 41 -10.98 -14.03 -4.29
N HIS A 42 -9.94 -13.24 -4.07
CA HIS A 42 -8.59 -13.71 -3.72
C HIS A 42 -8.38 -13.96 -2.22
N GLY A 43 -9.45 -13.94 -1.41
CA GLY A 43 -9.40 -14.29 0.01
C GLY A 43 -9.27 -13.12 0.97
N ALA A 44 -9.35 -11.88 0.49
CA ALA A 44 -9.54 -10.74 1.39
C ALA A 44 -10.90 -10.82 2.08
N GLN A 45 -10.98 -10.30 3.30
CA GLN A 45 -12.22 -10.24 4.07
C GLN A 45 -12.79 -8.83 4.02
N GLU A 46 -14.11 -8.72 3.82
CA GLU A 46 -14.81 -7.47 4.02
C GLU A 46 -14.92 -7.18 5.52
N VAL A 47 -14.37 -6.04 5.93
CA VAL A 47 -14.41 -5.56 7.31
C VAL A 47 -14.87 -4.11 7.34
N SER A 48 -15.51 -3.71 8.44
CA SER A 48 -15.92 -2.33 8.63
C SER A 48 -14.71 -1.40 8.83
N SER A 49 -14.89 -0.10 8.57
CA SER A 49 -13.83 0.89 8.83
C SER A 49 -13.33 0.87 10.27
N ARG A 50 -14.19 0.55 11.24
CA ARG A 50 -13.83 0.43 12.66
C ARG A 50 -12.91 -0.78 12.90
N GLU A 51 -13.20 -1.91 12.25
CA GLU A 51 -12.37 -3.11 12.32
C GLU A 51 -11.01 -2.90 11.67
N ILE A 52 -10.95 -2.18 10.55
CA ILE A 52 -9.66 -1.81 9.93
C ILE A 52 -8.77 -1.07 10.94
N VAL A 53 -9.32 -0.06 11.63
CA VAL A 53 -8.56 0.70 12.65
C VAL A 53 -8.18 -0.21 13.81
N ALA A 54 -9.05 -1.11 14.23
CA ALA A 54 -8.77 -2.05 15.31
C ALA A 54 -7.64 -3.04 14.94
N ILE A 55 -7.65 -3.58 13.72
CA ILE A 55 -6.61 -4.46 13.18
C ILE A 55 -5.27 -3.72 13.17
N LEU A 56 -5.20 -2.55 12.51
CA LEU A 56 -3.97 -1.75 12.41
C LEU A 56 -3.40 -1.37 13.78
N THR A 57 -4.28 -1.11 14.76
CA THR A 57 -3.89 -0.78 16.13
C THR A 57 -3.35 -2.01 16.86
N ARG A 58 -4.03 -3.16 16.73
CA ARG A 58 -3.66 -4.42 17.38
C ARG A 58 -2.33 -4.96 16.84
N THR A 59 -2.08 -4.79 15.55
CA THR A 59 -0.90 -5.33 14.86
C THR A 59 0.30 -4.38 14.90
N GLY A 60 0.08 -3.14 15.36
CA GLY A 60 1.13 -2.11 15.37
C GLY A 60 1.54 -1.61 13.98
N LEU A 61 0.80 -1.99 12.93
CA LEU A 61 1.07 -1.58 11.55
C LEU A 61 0.60 -0.16 11.24
N ARG A 62 -0.17 0.46 12.13
CA ARG A 62 -0.59 1.86 11.99
C ARG A 62 0.61 2.80 12.01
N MET A 63 0.91 3.42 10.88
CA MET A 63 1.96 4.43 10.81
C MET A 63 1.51 5.78 11.38
N SER A 64 2.31 6.33 12.29
CA SER A 64 2.24 7.73 12.67
C SER A 64 2.61 8.64 11.49
N PRO A 65 2.21 9.92 11.50
CA PRO A 65 2.61 10.88 10.47
C PRO A 65 4.14 10.99 10.30
N ALA A 66 4.90 10.81 11.38
CA ALA A 66 6.36 10.80 11.33
C ALA A 66 6.90 9.55 10.60
N GLN A 67 6.38 8.37 10.95
CA GLN A 67 6.73 7.11 10.27
C GLN A 67 6.37 7.15 8.79
N ARG A 68 5.17 7.64 8.43
CA ARG A 68 4.76 7.77 7.03
C ARG A 68 5.72 8.67 6.23
N ARG A 69 6.16 9.79 6.80
CA ARG A 69 7.16 10.66 6.16
C ARG A 69 8.54 10.01 6.04
N ALA A 70 8.95 9.22 7.03
CA ALA A 70 10.22 8.49 6.99
C ALA A 70 10.17 7.39 5.92
N TYR A 71 9.08 6.63 5.85
CA TYR A 71 8.84 5.59 4.87
C TYR A 71 8.89 6.12 3.44
N VAL A 72 8.16 7.21 3.15
CA VAL A 72 8.21 7.84 1.81
C VAL A 72 9.62 8.30 1.45
N ARG A 73 10.40 8.83 2.40
CA ARG A 73 11.79 9.23 2.15
C ARG A 73 12.67 8.01 1.84
N GLU A 74 12.48 6.91 2.53
CA GLU A 74 13.22 5.66 2.29
C GLU A 74 12.85 5.04 0.94
N GLU A 75 11.57 4.97 0.59
CA GLU A 75 11.14 4.49 -0.74
C GLU A 75 11.68 5.35 -1.89
N VAL A 76 11.75 6.67 -1.73
CA VAL A 76 12.37 7.56 -2.74
C VAL A 76 13.87 7.29 -2.90
N ILE A 77 14.54 6.77 -1.86
CA ILE A 77 15.96 6.40 -1.94
C ILE A 77 16.13 5.03 -2.62
N ASP A 78 15.22 4.08 -2.37
CA ASP A 78 15.24 2.74 -2.94
C ASP A 78 14.79 2.72 -4.42
N GLN A 79 13.82 3.55 -4.78
CA GLN A 79 13.45 3.88 -6.16
C GLN A 79 14.43 4.96 -6.68
N GLY A 80 15.70 4.59 -6.91
CA GLY A 80 16.72 5.50 -7.45
C GLY A 80 16.19 6.37 -8.60
N PRO A 81 16.71 7.61 -8.78
CA PRO A 81 16.01 8.67 -9.48
C PRO A 81 15.46 8.14 -10.79
N GLU A 82 14.13 8.12 -10.94
CA GLU A 82 13.49 7.94 -12.23
C GLU A 82 14.17 8.92 -13.18
N VAL A 83 15.06 8.38 -14.02
CA VAL A 83 15.64 9.10 -15.13
C VAL A 83 14.47 9.50 -16.00
N LEU A 84 13.99 10.73 -15.79
CA LEU A 84 13.23 11.47 -16.79
C LEU A 84 14.01 11.30 -18.09
N ALA A 85 13.48 10.45 -18.97
CA ALA A 85 14.06 10.16 -20.26
C ALA A 85 14.29 11.49 -20.96
N HIS A 86 15.55 11.91 -20.97
CA HIS A 86 16.03 12.97 -21.81
C HIS A 86 15.88 12.48 -23.25
N ILE A 87 14.91 13.02 -23.98
CA ILE A 87 14.87 12.90 -25.44
C ILE A 87 15.30 14.25 -26.02
N PRO A 88 16.57 14.44 -26.40
CA PRO A 88 16.95 15.44 -27.37
C PRO A 88 17.16 14.74 -28.72
N GLY A 89 16.59 15.28 -29.79
CA GLY A 89 16.85 14.78 -31.13
C GLY A 89 15.72 15.03 -32.11
N GLN A 90 15.46 16.31 -32.39
CA GLN A 90 14.97 16.78 -33.68
C GLN A 90 15.93 17.88 -34.12
#